data_AF-A0A833R8N5-F1
#
_entry.id   AF-A0A833R8N5-F1
#
_cell.length_a   1.000
_cell.length_b   1.000
_cell.length_c   1.000
_cell.angle_alpha   90.00
_cell.angle_beta   90.00
_cell.angle_gamma   90.00
#
_symmetry.space_group_name_H-M   'P 1'
#
loop_
_entity.id
_entity.type
_entity.pdbx_description
1 polymer ?
#
loop_
_entity_poly.entity_id
_entity_poly.type
_entity_poly.pdbx_seq_one_letter_code
_entity_poly.pdbx_strand_id
1 'polypeptide(L)'
;MYLQRHISGGFRTIVSLHLPFPLLHLFRVQRDLMESTEIRGLHVDTSSTVEGGVQDAYGEDRATEDQLVTPWTVSIASGDTLLRDPRHNKGLAFTEKERDAHYLRGLLPPAIMSQELQEKRLVHSIRQYQVPLQRYMALMDLKERNERLFYKLLIDNVEEFLPVVYDPTVGEACQKYGSIFMRPQGLYISLKERGKILEVLKNWHEKSIQVIVVTDGGRILGLGDLGCQGMGIPVGKLALYTALGGVRPSACLPITIDVGTNNEELLKDEFYIGLKQRRVVGQEYRDFLQEFMTAVKQNYGENVLIQFEDFANHNAFDLLSRYRSTHLVFNDDIQGTAAVVLAGINAALKFVEGSLSDHTYLFLGAGEAGTGIAELIAYEISKQTNAPLEEARKKIWLLDSKGLIVTSRIDSLQNFKKPWAHEHEPVKNLLDAIKAIKPTALIGSAEIGQEIIESMASINEKPVILALSNPTPQSECTAEQAYTWSKGRAIFASGSPFDPVEYNGKVYAPGQANNAYIFPGFGLGLVISGAGA
;
A
#
# COMPACT_ATOMS: atom_id res chain seq x y z
N MET A 1 18.40 18.37 -50.50
CA MET A 1 19.53 17.99 -51.35
C MET A 1 20.59 17.39 -50.43
N TYR A 2 20.76 16.06 -50.47
CA TYR A 2 21.76 15.21 -49.79
C TYR A 2 21.85 15.33 -48.24
N LEU A 3 21.75 14.29 -47.42
CA LEU A 3 21.86 12.84 -47.65
C LEU A 3 21.16 12.10 -46.50
N GLN A 4 20.07 11.43 -46.85
CA GLN A 4 19.37 10.40 -46.09
C GLN A 4 19.85 9.07 -46.71
N ARG A 5 20.47 8.15 -45.97
CA ARG A 5 20.39 6.67 -46.12
C ARG A 5 21.52 5.90 -45.43
N HIS A 6 21.07 4.88 -44.68
CA HIS A 6 21.70 3.60 -44.33
C HIS A 6 22.85 3.67 -43.30
N ILE A 7 22.86 2.85 -42.24
CA ILE A 7 22.59 1.41 -42.24
C ILE A 7 21.73 0.97 -41.03
N SER A 8 20.64 0.29 -41.38
CA SER A 8 19.86 -0.63 -40.58
C SER A 8 20.57 -1.99 -40.46
N GLY A 9 20.55 -2.61 -39.28
CA GLY A 9 20.85 -4.04 -39.16
C GLY A 9 21.07 -4.46 -37.72
N GLY A 10 20.04 -5.04 -37.09
CA GLY A 10 20.24 -5.78 -35.84
C GLY A 10 19.15 -5.71 -34.77
N PHE A 11 17.86 -5.54 -35.10
CA PHE A 11 16.78 -5.81 -34.13
C PHE A 11 15.50 -6.22 -34.86
N ARG A 12 15.53 -7.41 -35.47
CA ARG A 12 14.33 -8.16 -35.86
C ARG A 12 14.66 -9.64 -35.83
N THR A 13 14.41 -10.31 -34.71
CA THR A 13 13.84 -11.67 -34.61
C THR A 13 13.50 -11.89 -33.12
N ILE A 14 12.34 -12.50 -32.82
CA ILE A 14 11.79 -12.84 -31.48
C ILE A 14 11.15 -11.60 -30.82
N VAL A 15 9.83 -11.37 -30.72
CA VAL A 15 8.67 -12.24 -30.48
C VAL A 15 7.47 -11.72 -31.30
N SER A 16 6.86 -12.61 -32.07
CA SER A 16 5.48 -12.46 -32.55
C SER A 16 4.57 -13.17 -31.55
N LEU A 17 3.82 -12.42 -30.75
CA LEU A 17 2.64 -12.91 -30.06
C LEU A 17 1.53 -11.86 -30.23
N HIS A 18 0.44 -12.30 -30.84
CA HIS A 18 -0.78 -11.52 -31.03
C HIS A 18 -1.33 -11.06 -29.67
N LEU A 19 -1.43 -9.74 -29.49
CA LEU A 19 -2.27 -9.12 -28.45
C LEU A 19 -3.72 -9.05 -28.99
N PRO A 20 -4.71 -9.65 -28.33
CA PRO A 20 -6.11 -9.36 -28.64
C PRO A 20 -6.51 -8.02 -28.01
N PHE A 21 -7.18 -7.17 -28.80
CA PHE A 21 -8.01 -6.06 -28.36
C PHE A 21 -8.96 -6.56 -27.24
N PRO A 22 -8.80 -6.12 -25.97
CA PRO A 22 -9.56 -4.98 -25.47
C PRO A 22 -8.82 -4.22 -24.35
N LEU A 23 -8.13 -3.12 -24.70
CA LEU A 23 -7.57 -2.15 -23.73
C LEU A 23 -8.07 -0.72 -23.97
N LEU A 24 -8.94 -0.53 -24.97
CA LEU A 24 -9.52 0.76 -25.32
C LEU A 24 -10.79 1.13 -24.52
N HIS A 25 -11.32 0.24 -23.69
CA HIS A 25 -12.57 0.52 -22.96
C HIS A 25 -12.34 1.19 -21.59
N LEU A 26 -11.14 1.11 -21.01
CA LEU A 26 -10.79 1.84 -19.78
C LEU A 26 -10.54 3.34 -20.03
N PHE A 27 -10.13 3.73 -21.25
CA PHE A 27 -9.82 5.13 -21.57
C PHE A 27 -11.04 5.99 -21.93
N ARG A 28 -12.23 5.38 -22.10
CA ARG A 28 -13.45 6.13 -22.42
C ARG A 28 -14.22 6.60 -21.19
N VAL A 29 -14.00 5.97 -20.02
CA VAL A 29 -14.66 6.29 -18.75
C VAL A 29 -14.19 7.63 -18.16
N GLN A 30 -12.97 8.06 -18.50
CA GLN A 30 -12.40 9.31 -17.97
C GLN A 30 -12.81 10.56 -18.77
N ARG A 31 -13.36 10.40 -19.98
CA ARG A 31 -13.73 11.53 -20.85
C ARG A 31 -15.14 12.09 -20.57
N ASP A 32 -16.06 11.24 -20.11
CA ASP A 32 -17.45 11.64 -19.86
C ASP A 32 -17.65 12.36 -18.51
N LEU A 33 -16.57 12.51 -17.71
CA LEU A 33 -16.55 13.31 -16.47
C LEU A 33 -16.23 14.80 -16.71
N MET A 34 -15.91 15.22 -17.94
CA MET A 34 -15.57 16.62 -18.26
C MET A 34 -16.70 17.41 -18.96
N GLU A 35 -17.84 16.81 -19.29
CA GLU A 35 -18.93 17.50 -20.00
C GLU A 35 -20.30 17.34 -19.30
N SER A 36 -20.43 17.76 -18.03
CA SER A 36 -21.74 18.13 -17.49
C SER A 36 -21.64 18.90 -16.16
N THR A 37 -21.45 20.22 -16.24
CA THR A 37 -21.81 21.10 -15.12
C THR A 37 -22.31 22.44 -15.69
N GLU A 38 -23.63 22.53 -15.85
CA GLU A 38 -24.33 23.80 -16.05
C GLU A 38 -24.27 24.65 -14.77
N ILE A 39 -23.93 25.92 -14.96
CA ILE A 39 -23.82 26.96 -13.95
C ILE A 39 -25.22 27.32 -13.42
N ARG A 40 -25.44 27.19 -12.11
CA ARG A 40 -26.49 27.93 -11.39
C ARG A 40 -25.89 28.66 -10.21
N GLY A 41 -25.97 29.99 -10.27
CA GLY A 41 -25.42 30.91 -9.28
C GLY A 41 -26.12 30.82 -7.92
N LEU A 42 -25.34 31.05 -6.87
CA LEU A 42 -25.82 31.20 -5.50
C LEU A 42 -25.28 32.50 -4.90
N HIS A 43 -26.21 33.28 -4.36
CA HIS A 43 -26.00 34.45 -3.52
C HIS A 43 -25.16 34.09 -2.29
N VAL A 44 -24.18 34.94 -1.98
CA VAL A 44 -23.38 34.86 -0.76
C VAL A 44 -24.04 35.72 0.31
N ASP A 45 -24.40 35.08 1.43
CA ASP A 45 -24.85 35.75 2.65
C ASP A 45 -23.62 35.92 3.57
N THR A 46 -23.34 37.16 3.95
CA THR A 46 -22.15 37.55 4.72
C THR A 46 -22.45 37.57 6.21
N SER A 47 -21.97 36.60 6.98
CA SER A 47 -21.51 36.82 8.36
C SER A 47 -20.84 35.57 8.97
N SER A 48 -19.52 35.62 9.14
CA SER A 48 -18.82 35.25 10.38
C SER A 48 -17.31 35.28 10.15
N THR A 49 -16.65 35.98 11.05
CA THR A 49 -15.27 36.45 11.02
C THR A 49 -14.30 35.41 11.56
N VAL A 50 -13.29 35.05 10.76
CA VAL A 50 -11.93 34.76 11.24
C VAL A 50 -11.01 35.55 10.32
N GLU A 51 -10.29 36.53 10.90
CA GLU A 51 -9.47 37.49 10.18
C GLU A 51 -8.32 36.79 9.44
N GLY A 52 -8.38 36.80 8.11
CA GLY A 52 -7.23 36.53 7.23
C GLY A 52 -6.30 37.75 7.20
N GLY A 53 -5.00 37.48 7.07
CA GLY A 53 -3.96 38.51 7.00
C GLY A 53 -4.19 39.52 5.87
N VAL A 54 -3.56 40.69 6.02
CA VAL A 54 -3.70 41.83 5.11
C VAL A 54 -3.14 41.47 3.72
N GLN A 55 -4.02 41.28 2.75
CA GLN A 55 -3.64 41.21 1.33
C GLN A 55 -3.11 42.57 0.86
N ASP A 56 -1.96 42.58 0.17
CA ASP A 56 -1.51 43.76 -0.56
C ASP A 56 -1.99 43.76 -2.02
N ALA A 57 -1.71 44.85 -2.73
CA ALA A 57 -2.28 45.16 -4.05
C ALA A 57 -1.92 44.17 -5.17
N TYR A 58 -1.11 43.14 -4.88
CA TYR A 58 -0.74 42.08 -5.82
C TYR A 58 -1.25 40.69 -5.42
N GLY A 59 -2.02 40.56 -4.33
CA GLY A 59 -2.70 39.32 -3.97
C GLY A 59 -1.78 38.18 -3.49
N GLU A 60 -0.53 38.48 -3.10
CA GLU A 60 0.36 37.51 -2.49
C GLU A 60 0.22 37.52 -0.96
N ASP A 61 -0.02 36.34 -0.39
CA ASP A 61 -0.26 36.15 1.04
C ASP A 61 1.07 36.20 1.81
N ARG A 62 1.38 37.36 2.39
CA ARG A 62 2.63 37.64 3.13
C ARG A 62 2.93 36.64 4.26
N ALA A 63 1.93 35.92 4.77
CA ALA A 63 2.11 34.91 5.80
C ALA A 63 3.00 33.71 5.36
N THR A 64 3.17 33.51 4.05
CA THR A 64 4.06 32.46 3.50
C THR A 64 5.51 32.91 3.37
N GLU A 65 5.78 34.21 3.23
CA GLU A 65 7.14 34.76 3.07
C GLU A 65 7.92 34.84 4.40
N ASP A 66 7.24 35.03 5.53
CA ASP A 66 7.85 35.12 6.87
C ASP A 66 8.25 33.76 7.48
N GLN A 67 8.19 32.68 6.70
CA GLN A 67 8.45 31.34 7.20
C GLN A 67 9.95 31.03 7.25
N LEU A 68 10.41 30.46 8.36
CA LEU A 68 11.77 29.96 8.50
C LEU A 68 12.08 28.92 7.41
N VAL A 69 13.09 29.17 6.58
CA VAL A 69 13.56 28.26 5.54
C VAL A 69 14.89 27.66 5.97
N THR A 70 15.08 26.36 5.77
CA THR A 70 16.36 25.70 6.01
C THR A 70 17.41 26.24 5.02
N PRO A 71 18.53 26.84 5.49
CA PRO A 71 19.55 27.43 4.63
C PRO A 71 20.46 26.36 4.03
N TRP A 72 19.92 25.59 3.08
CA TRP A 72 20.65 24.52 2.41
C TRP A 72 21.84 25.07 1.62
N THR A 73 23.02 24.48 1.83
CA THR A 73 24.22 24.76 1.05
C THR A 73 24.53 23.57 0.13
N VAL A 74 24.96 23.86 -1.10
CA VAL A 74 25.30 22.83 -2.08
C VAL A 74 26.80 22.89 -2.34
N SER A 75 27.46 21.74 -2.22
CA SER A 75 28.88 21.57 -2.53
C SER A 75 29.10 20.29 -3.33
N ILE A 76 30.20 20.22 -4.07
CA ILE A 76 30.54 19.02 -4.85
C ILE A 76 30.95 17.90 -3.88
N ALA A 77 30.20 16.79 -3.88
CA ALA A 77 30.54 15.62 -3.10
C ALA A 77 31.83 14.97 -3.63
N SER A 78 32.77 14.73 -2.72
CA SER A 78 34.06 14.06 -2.98
C SER A 78 34.55 13.35 -1.72
N GLY A 79 35.56 12.49 -1.86
CA GLY A 79 36.13 11.72 -0.75
C GLY A 79 35.08 10.92 0.01
N ASP A 80 35.21 10.91 1.34
CA ASP A 80 34.28 10.23 2.24
C ASP A 80 32.84 10.74 2.14
N THR A 81 32.62 12.04 1.85
CA THR A 81 31.27 12.59 1.70
C THR A 81 30.53 11.92 0.56
N LEU A 82 31.20 11.69 -0.58
CA LEU A 82 30.62 10.96 -1.72
C LEU A 82 30.42 9.47 -1.41
N LEU A 83 31.33 8.83 -0.67
CA LEU A 83 31.22 7.42 -0.30
C LEU A 83 30.12 7.14 0.73
N ARG A 84 29.75 8.14 1.55
CA ARG A 84 28.73 8.03 2.59
C ARG A 84 27.33 8.43 2.11
N ASP A 85 27.22 9.08 0.95
CA ASP A 85 25.94 9.39 0.33
C ASP A 85 25.40 8.18 -0.45
N PRO A 86 24.33 7.50 0.02
CA PRO A 86 23.82 6.30 -0.64
C PRO A 86 23.27 6.55 -2.05
N ARG A 87 22.85 7.78 -2.36
CA ARG A 87 22.32 8.16 -3.69
C ARG A 87 23.41 8.16 -4.76
N HIS A 88 24.63 8.49 -4.34
CA HIS A 88 25.77 8.69 -5.24
C HIS A 88 26.89 7.65 -5.09
N ASN A 89 26.96 6.95 -3.96
CA ASN A 89 27.95 5.91 -3.74
C ASN A 89 27.75 4.74 -4.71
N LYS A 90 28.81 4.42 -5.47
CA LYS A 90 28.86 3.28 -6.41
C LYS A 90 29.68 2.10 -5.86
N GLY A 91 30.25 2.23 -4.66
CA GLY A 91 31.17 1.25 -4.10
C GLY A 91 32.34 0.97 -5.06
N LEU A 92 32.57 -0.29 -5.38
CA LEU A 92 33.67 -0.67 -6.27
C LEU A 92 33.41 -0.39 -7.76
N ALA A 93 32.23 0.13 -8.13
CA ALA A 93 31.89 0.52 -9.50
C ALA A 93 32.32 1.95 -9.85
N PHE A 94 32.94 2.70 -8.93
CA PHE A 94 33.66 3.91 -9.33
C PHE A 94 34.83 3.52 -10.24
N THR A 95 34.86 4.09 -11.44
CA THR A 95 35.94 3.94 -12.42
C THR A 95 37.21 4.65 -11.96
N GLU A 96 38.38 4.32 -12.52
CA GLU A 96 39.63 5.04 -12.21
C GLU A 96 39.48 6.56 -12.36
N LYS A 97 38.84 7.01 -13.45
CA LYS A 97 38.61 8.44 -13.72
C LYS A 97 37.74 9.11 -12.66
N GLU A 98 36.66 8.45 -12.24
CA GLU A 98 35.80 8.96 -11.16
C GLU A 98 36.56 9.00 -9.83
N ARG A 99 37.39 7.99 -9.55
CA ARG A 99 38.20 7.95 -8.33
C ARG A 99 39.23 9.07 -8.28
N ASP A 100 39.90 9.35 -9.39
CA ASP A 100 40.86 10.47 -9.49
C ASP A 100 40.15 11.83 -9.39
N ALA A 101 39.01 12.00 -10.08
CA ALA A 101 38.28 13.27 -10.12
C ALA A 101 37.58 13.62 -8.79
N HIS A 102 37.15 12.62 -8.02
CA HIS A 102 36.41 12.81 -6.76
C HIS A 102 37.23 12.45 -5.52
N TYR A 103 38.57 12.41 -5.63
CA TYR A 103 39.47 12.18 -4.48
C TYR A 103 39.18 10.86 -3.73
N LEU A 104 38.85 9.79 -4.47
CA LEU A 104 38.58 8.45 -3.91
C LEU A 104 39.78 7.50 -4.00
N ARG A 105 40.83 7.89 -4.73
CA ARG A 105 42.03 7.05 -4.90
C ARG A 105 42.68 6.78 -3.54
N GLY A 106 42.91 5.50 -3.24
CA GLY A 106 43.43 5.06 -1.94
C GLY A 106 42.36 4.82 -0.87
N LEU A 107 41.14 5.33 -1.02
CA LEU A 107 40.00 5.04 -0.13
C LEU A 107 39.30 3.73 -0.48
N LEU A 108 39.40 3.30 -1.74
CA LEU A 108 38.87 2.04 -2.25
C LEU A 108 40.01 1.10 -2.68
N PRO A 109 39.83 -0.23 -2.57
CA PRO A 109 40.79 -1.19 -3.10
C PRO A 109 40.93 -1.04 -4.63
N PRO A 110 42.05 -1.45 -5.23
CA PRO A 110 42.36 -1.18 -6.63
C PRO A 110 41.42 -1.87 -7.63
N ALA A 111 40.70 -2.92 -7.21
CA ALA A 111 39.73 -3.59 -8.08
C ALA A 111 38.54 -2.68 -8.41
N ILE A 112 38.15 -2.67 -9.68
CA ILE A 112 36.89 -2.09 -10.15
C ILE A 112 35.94 -3.25 -10.45
N MET A 113 34.71 -3.18 -9.91
CA MET A 113 33.68 -4.20 -10.11
C MET A 113 32.46 -3.57 -10.78
N SER A 114 31.94 -4.21 -11.82
CA SER A 114 30.69 -3.79 -12.44
C SER A 114 29.52 -3.89 -11.45
N GLN A 115 28.41 -3.23 -11.75
CA GLN A 115 27.21 -3.28 -10.90
C GLN A 115 26.68 -4.71 -10.77
N GLU A 116 26.70 -5.47 -11.88
CA GLU A 116 26.25 -6.86 -11.96
C GLU A 116 27.12 -7.79 -11.10
N LEU A 117 28.43 -7.57 -11.07
CA LEU A 117 29.32 -8.37 -10.23
C LEU A 117 29.13 -8.05 -8.74
N GLN A 118 28.91 -6.78 -8.39
CA GLN A 118 28.58 -6.40 -7.02
C GLN A 118 27.26 -7.00 -6.56
N GLU A 119 26.24 -6.97 -7.43
CA GLU A 119 24.94 -7.61 -7.20
C GLU A 119 25.12 -9.12 -6.95
N LYS A 120 25.79 -9.83 -7.86
CA LYS A 120 26.04 -11.27 -7.73
C LYS A 120 26.75 -11.62 -6.42
N ARG A 121 27.74 -10.83 -6.01
CA ARG A 121 28.44 -11.00 -4.73
C ARG A 121 27.50 -10.81 -3.54
N LEU A 122 26.68 -9.76 -3.55
CA LEU A 122 25.75 -9.47 -2.45
C LEU A 122 24.66 -10.52 -2.33
N VAL A 123 24.06 -10.93 -3.45
CA VAL A 123 23.06 -12.02 -3.47
C VAL A 123 23.66 -13.31 -2.88
N HIS A 124 24.90 -13.66 -3.25
CA HIS A 124 25.58 -14.81 -2.68
C HIS A 124 25.74 -14.69 -1.16
N SER A 125 26.16 -13.53 -0.65
CA SER A 125 26.29 -13.29 0.79
C SER A 125 24.94 -13.29 1.52
N ILE A 126 23.89 -12.68 0.95
CA ILE A 126 22.58 -12.58 1.59
C ILE A 126 21.94 -13.97 1.74
N ARG A 127 22.12 -14.85 0.75
CA ARG A 127 21.63 -16.23 0.80
C ARG A 127 22.27 -17.08 1.90
N GLN A 128 23.42 -16.68 2.43
CA GLN A 128 24.08 -17.38 3.55
C GLN A 128 23.45 -17.07 4.91
N TYR A 129 22.67 -15.98 5.03
CA TYR A 129 21.92 -15.71 6.26
C TYR A 129 20.81 -16.74 6.44
N GLN A 130 20.72 -17.26 7.66
CA GLN A 130 19.82 -18.35 8.03
C GLN A 130 18.42 -17.87 8.41
N VAL A 131 18.32 -16.64 8.93
CA VAL A 131 17.06 -16.08 9.41
C VAL A 131 16.60 -14.96 8.48
N PRO A 132 15.32 -14.90 8.06
CA PRO A 132 14.79 -13.84 7.20
C PRO A 132 15.10 -12.43 7.70
N LEU A 133 14.98 -12.20 9.02
CA LEU A 133 15.30 -10.92 9.64
C LEU A 133 16.75 -10.46 9.41
N GLN A 134 17.72 -11.38 9.37
CA GLN A 134 19.12 -11.02 9.06
C GLN A 134 19.26 -10.58 7.59
N ARG A 135 18.51 -11.20 6.69
CA ARG A 135 18.46 -10.78 5.27
C ARG A 135 17.82 -9.39 5.14
N TYR A 136 16.75 -9.12 5.89
CA TYR A 136 16.13 -7.79 5.96
C TYR A 136 17.13 -6.74 6.42
N MET A 137 17.83 -6.96 7.53
CA MET A 137 18.84 -6.04 8.05
C MET A 137 19.96 -5.77 7.04
N ALA A 138 20.44 -6.82 6.35
CA ALA A 138 21.47 -6.68 5.32
C ALA A 138 21.00 -5.87 4.10
N LEU A 139 19.73 -6.04 3.70
CA LEU A 139 19.12 -5.26 2.61
C LEU A 139 18.88 -3.81 3.00
N MET A 140 18.47 -3.53 4.24
CA MET A 140 18.33 -2.16 4.75
C MET A 140 19.69 -1.45 4.86
N ASP A 141 20.74 -2.14 5.33
CA ASP A 141 22.10 -1.60 5.30
C ASP A 141 22.57 -1.30 3.87
N LEU A 142 22.27 -2.19 2.91
CA LEU A 142 22.58 -1.95 1.51
C LEU A 142 21.86 -0.71 0.98
N LYS A 143 20.57 -0.55 1.26
CA LYS A 143 19.78 0.63 0.84
C LYS A 143 20.42 1.92 1.34
N GLU A 144 20.82 1.95 2.61
CA GLU A 144 21.44 3.13 3.24
C GLU A 144 22.94 3.30 2.95
N ARG A 145 23.52 2.43 2.10
CA ARG A 145 24.93 2.50 1.66
C ARG A 145 25.06 2.73 0.16
N ASN A 146 24.21 2.11 -0.66
CA ASN A 146 24.22 2.20 -2.11
C ASN A 146 22.79 1.93 -2.62
N GLU A 147 22.01 3.01 -2.73
CA GLU A 147 20.59 2.99 -3.08
C GLU A 147 20.35 2.34 -4.45
N ARG A 148 21.19 2.67 -5.44
CA ARG A 148 21.06 2.13 -6.80
C ARG A 148 21.30 0.63 -6.86
N LEU A 149 22.28 0.13 -6.12
CA LEU A 149 22.57 -1.30 -6.06
C LEU A 149 21.49 -2.06 -5.30
N PHE A 150 20.91 -1.48 -4.24
CA PHE A 150 19.74 -2.02 -3.56
C PHE A 150 18.57 -2.22 -4.53
N TYR A 151 18.16 -1.17 -5.25
CA TYR A 151 17.03 -1.29 -6.18
C TYR A 151 17.32 -2.21 -7.36
N LYS A 152 18.54 -2.17 -7.92
CA LYS A 152 18.95 -3.10 -8.99
C LYS A 152 18.83 -4.56 -8.53
N LEU A 153 19.35 -4.88 -7.35
CA LEU A 153 19.27 -6.22 -6.76
C LEU A 153 17.81 -6.64 -6.53
N LEU A 154 16.98 -5.74 -5.99
CA LEU A 154 15.58 -6.02 -5.71
C LEU A 154 14.76 -6.25 -6.99
N ILE A 155 15.00 -5.46 -8.05
CA ILE A 155 14.31 -5.60 -9.34
C ILE A 155 14.66 -6.92 -10.01
N ASP A 156 15.94 -7.26 -10.10
CA ASP A 156 16.40 -8.48 -10.78
C ASP A 156 16.01 -9.77 -10.06
N ASN A 157 15.72 -9.69 -8.76
CA ASN A 157 15.48 -10.85 -7.89
C ASN A 157 14.19 -10.65 -7.05
N VAL A 158 13.18 -10.00 -7.64
CA VAL A 158 11.96 -9.56 -6.94
C VAL A 158 11.23 -10.68 -6.23
N GLU A 159 11.08 -11.86 -6.85
CA GLU A 159 10.38 -13.00 -6.27
C GLU A 159 11.06 -13.50 -4.98
N GLU A 160 12.39 -13.47 -4.92
CA GLU A 160 13.18 -13.93 -3.78
C GLU A 160 13.22 -12.90 -2.64
N PHE A 161 13.38 -11.60 -2.96
CA PHE A 161 13.62 -10.57 -1.95
C PHE A 161 12.39 -9.75 -1.57
N LEU A 162 11.30 -9.76 -2.34
CA LEU A 162 10.06 -9.09 -1.95
C LEU A 162 9.53 -9.61 -0.60
N PRO A 163 9.51 -10.93 -0.32
CA PRO A 163 9.10 -11.42 1.00
C PRO A 163 10.06 -11.06 2.15
N VAL A 164 11.26 -10.57 1.83
CA VAL A 164 12.27 -10.14 2.78
C VAL A 164 12.15 -8.64 3.09
N VAL A 165 11.99 -7.78 2.08
CA VAL A 165 11.88 -6.32 2.26
C VAL A 165 10.46 -5.85 2.59
N TYR A 166 9.47 -6.72 2.39
CA TYR A 166 8.06 -6.50 2.66
C TYR A 166 7.48 -7.74 3.38
N ASP A 167 6.19 -8.02 3.20
CA ASP A 167 5.50 -9.10 3.90
C ASP A 167 6.03 -10.49 3.53
N PRO A 168 6.25 -11.39 4.50
CA PRO A 168 5.92 -11.23 5.93
C PRO A 168 7.06 -10.67 6.81
N THR A 169 8.29 -10.59 6.31
CA THR A 169 9.48 -10.31 7.13
C THR A 169 9.47 -8.90 7.72
N VAL A 170 8.91 -7.91 7.00
CA VAL A 170 8.80 -6.54 7.50
C VAL A 170 7.97 -6.44 8.79
N GLY A 171 6.95 -7.30 8.95
CA GLY A 171 6.17 -7.37 10.19
C GLY A 171 7.03 -7.80 11.39
N GLU A 172 7.88 -8.82 11.22
CA GLU A 172 8.85 -9.23 12.25
C GLU A 172 9.86 -8.11 12.54
N ALA A 173 10.33 -7.42 11.50
CA ALA A 173 11.21 -6.27 11.65
C ALA A 173 10.54 -5.15 12.46
N CYS A 174 9.25 -4.87 12.24
CA CYS A 174 8.48 -3.91 13.03
C CYS A 174 8.31 -4.35 14.49
N GLN A 175 8.12 -5.64 14.77
CA GLN A 175 8.05 -6.13 16.17
C GLN A 175 9.37 -5.91 16.91
N LYS A 176 10.50 -6.05 16.20
CA LYS A 176 11.85 -5.96 16.76
C LYS A 176 12.54 -4.62 16.47
N TYR A 177 11.83 -3.63 15.94
CA TYR A 177 12.42 -2.47 15.28
C TYR A 177 13.37 -1.69 16.19
N GLY A 178 13.00 -1.50 17.46
CA GLY A 178 13.87 -0.85 18.44
C GLY A 178 15.19 -1.59 18.68
N SER A 179 15.15 -2.92 18.77
CA SER A 179 16.33 -3.76 18.98
C SER A 179 17.25 -3.88 17.76
N ILE A 180 16.71 -3.73 16.54
CA ILE A 180 17.45 -3.85 15.28
C ILE A 180 17.74 -2.49 14.63
N PHE A 181 17.43 -1.39 15.31
CA PHE A 181 17.61 -0.05 14.78
C PHE A 181 19.09 0.24 14.51
N MET A 182 19.43 0.59 13.27
CA MET A 182 20.82 0.85 12.85
C MET A 182 21.01 2.25 12.27
N ARG A 183 20.43 2.51 11.10
CA ARG A 183 20.45 3.82 10.44
C ARG A 183 19.02 4.36 10.37
N PRO A 184 18.79 5.65 10.69
CA PRO A 184 17.46 6.22 10.62
C PRO A 184 16.95 6.21 9.18
N GLN A 185 15.70 5.79 8.99
CA GLN A 185 14.99 5.84 7.72
C GLN A 185 13.64 6.52 7.94
N GLY A 186 13.28 7.41 7.03
CA GLY A 186 12.04 8.18 7.13
C GLY A 186 12.09 9.30 8.17
N LEU A 187 10.91 9.86 8.44
CA LEU A 187 10.71 11.00 9.31
C LEU A 187 9.72 10.64 10.42
N TYR A 188 10.08 10.94 11.66
CA TYR A 188 9.25 10.68 12.84
C TYR A 188 8.64 12.00 13.31
N ILE A 189 7.32 12.02 13.48
CA ILE A 189 6.59 13.21 13.93
C ILE A 189 5.76 12.78 15.14
N SER A 190 6.14 13.22 16.35
CA SER A 190 5.47 12.81 17.59
C SER A 190 4.64 13.95 18.17
N LEU A 191 3.81 13.64 19.16
CA LEU A 191 3.05 14.65 19.90
C LEU A 191 3.91 15.77 20.52
N LYS A 192 5.21 15.54 20.72
CA LYS A 192 6.14 16.56 21.21
C LYS A 192 6.38 17.67 20.18
N GLU A 193 6.13 17.40 18.91
CA GLU A 193 6.29 18.35 17.79
C GLU A 193 4.98 19.05 17.43
N ARG A 194 3.93 18.97 18.27
CA ARG A 194 2.69 19.75 18.10
C ARG A 194 2.99 21.24 17.97
N GLY A 195 2.40 21.88 16.97
CA GLY A 195 2.64 23.28 16.59
C GLY A 195 3.93 23.51 15.79
N LYS A 196 4.69 22.45 15.49
CA LYS A 196 6.01 22.53 14.84
C LYS A 196 6.16 21.50 13.71
N ILE A 197 5.09 20.83 13.28
CA ILE A 197 5.21 19.77 12.26
C ILE A 197 5.86 20.28 10.97
N LEU A 198 5.52 21.50 10.54
CA LEU A 198 6.14 22.12 9.37
C LEU A 198 7.66 22.27 9.51
N GLU A 199 8.16 22.62 10.69
CA GLU A 199 9.61 22.71 10.96
C GLU A 199 10.28 21.35 10.85
N VAL A 200 9.61 20.28 11.32
CA VAL A 200 10.09 18.90 11.19
C VAL A 200 10.18 18.48 9.72
N LEU A 201 9.16 18.78 8.91
CA LEU A 201 9.17 18.49 7.48
C LEU A 201 10.33 19.20 6.76
N LYS A 202 10.67 20.43 7.15
CA LYS A 202 11.77 21.22 6.59
C LYS A 202 13.17 20.66 6.91
N ASN A 203 13.28 19.73 7.85
CA ASN A 203 14.53 19.01 8.13
C ASN A 203 14.79 17.88 7.11
N TRP A 204 13.77 17.45 6.35
CA TRP A 204 13.97 16.44 5.32
C TRP A 204 14.82 17.00 4.18
N HIS A 205 15.82 16.22 3.75
CA HIS A 205 16.87 16.68 2.84
C HIS A 205 16.41 16.80 1.38
N GLU A 206 15.35 16.08 0.99
CA GLU A 206 14.75 16.18 -0.35
C GLU A 206 13.57 17.16 -0.34
N LYS A 207 13.60 18.14 -1.25
CA LYS A 207 12.54 19.18 -1.33
C LYS A 207 11.34 18.77 -2.19
N SER A 208 11.57 17.93 -3.18
CA SER A 208 10.57 17.57 -4.20
C SER A 208 9.96 16.20 -3.90
N ILE A 209 9.18 16.14 -2.83
CA ILE A 209 8.43 14.95 -2.45
C ILE A 209 7.16 14.84 -3.28
N GLN A 210 6.88 13.62 -3.76
CA GLN A 210 5.71 13.30 -4.58
C GLN A 210 4.86 12.19 -3.97
N VAL A 211 5.47 11.29 -3.19
CA VAL A 211 4.76 10.20 -2.52
C VAL A 211 5.18 10.13 -1.06
N ILE A 212 4.21 10.29 -0.16
CA ILE A 212 4.34 10.05 1.27
C ILE A 212 3.59 8.77 1.57
N VAL A 213 4.22 7.84 2.28
CA VAL A 213 3.51 6.75 2.97
C VAL A 213 3.61 7.05 4.45
N VAL A 214 2.46 7.11 5.11
CA VAL A 214 2.35 7.48 6.53
C VAL A 214 1.59 6.43 7.31
N THR A 215 2.06 6.13 8.51
CA THR A 215 1.40 5.24 9.47
C THR A 215 1.44 5.84 10.88
N ASP A 216 0.49 5.49 11.74
CA ASP A 216 0.59 5.69 13.19
C ASP A 216 0.94 4.39 13.95
N GLY A 217 1.19 3.31 13.23
CA GLY A 217 1.51 1.98 13.77
C GLY A 217 0.39 1.34 14.58
N GLY A 218 -0.85 1.82 14.46
CA GLY A 218 -1.99 1.38 15.26
C GLY A 218 -2.49 -0.03 14.94
N ARG A 219 -2.24 -0.51 13.72
CA ARG A 219 -2.63 -1.85 13.27
C ARG A 219 -1.68 -2.34 12.18
N ILE A 220 -0.44 -2.68 12.54
CA ILE A 220 0.52 -3.25 11.60
C ILE A 220 0.07 -4.65 11.18
N LEU A 221 -0.39 -4.82 9.93
CA LEU A 221 -0.84 -6.09 9.39
C LEU A 221 -1.83 -6.82 10.35
N GLY A 222 -1.59 -8.11 10.61
CA GLY A 222 -2.24 -8.91 11.65
C GLY A 222 -1.56 -8.86 13.02
N LEU A 223 -0.56 -8.01 13.23
CA LEU A 223 0.29 -7.96 14.44
C LEU A 223 -0.20 -6.93 15.47
N GLY A 224 -1.10 -6.03 15.09
CA GLY A 224 -1.72 -5.07 15.99
C GLY A 224 -0.89 -3.80 16.20
N ASP A 225 -0.98 -3.23 17.39
CA ASP A 225 -0.34 -1.95 17.72
C ASP A 225 1.17 -2.14 17.97
N LEU A 226 2.00 -1.56 17.09
CA LEU A 226 3.46 -1.53 17.24
C LEU A 226 4.01 -0.11 17.42
N GLY A 227 3.13 0.89 17.56
CA GLY A 227 3.52 2.28 17.83
C GLY A 227 4.53 2.83 16.81
N CYS A 228 5.55 3.50 17.33
CA CYS A 228 6.63 4.10 16.54
C CYS A 228 7.47 3.06 15.74
N GLN A 229 7.41 1.78 16.13
CA GLN A 229 8.12 0.71 15.42
C GLN A 229 7.46 0.33 14.08
N GLY A 230 6.28 0.87 13.79
CA GLY A 230 5.60 0.73 12.51
C GLY A 230 6.33 1.33 11.31
N MET A 231 7.39 2.13 11.52
CA MET A 231 8.16 2.79 10.43
C MET A 231 8.65 1.83 9.34
N GLY A 232 8.92 0.56 9.68
CA GLY A 232 9.32 -0.45 8.71
C GLY A 232 8.33 -0.59 7.54
N ILE A 233 7.04 -0.36 7.76
CA ILE A 233 6.00 -0.49 6.74
C ILE A 233 6.07 0.63 5.70
N PRO A 234 6.02 1.94 6.04
CA PRO A 234 6.26 3.00 5.08
C PRO A 234 7.57 2.86 4.30
N VAL A 235 8.65 2.45 4.98
CA VAL A 235 9.96 2.23 4.34
C VAL A 235 9.88 1.11 3.30
N GLY A 236 9.28 -0.03 3.65
CA GLY A 236 9.08 -1.16 2.75
C GLY A 236 8.19 -0.81 1.55
N LYS A 237 7.06 -0.12 1.78
CA LYS A 237 6.15 0.29 0.71
C LYS A 237 6.79 1.24 -0.29
N LEU A 238 7.56 2.23 0.19
CA LEU A 238 8.23 3.17 -0.69
C LEU A 238 9.39 2.51 -1.49
N ALA A 239 10.01 1.47 -0.93
CA ALA A 239 10.95 0.65 -1.68
C ALA A 239 10.24 -0.08 -2.85
N LEU A 240 9.02 -0.58 -2.64
CA LEU A 240 8.20 -1.20 -3.68
C LEU A 240 7.66 -0.20 -4.71
N TYR A 241 7.27 1.01 -4.30
CA TYR A 241 6.96 2.11 -5.23
C TYR A 241 8.09 2.37 -6.22
N THR A 242 9.32 2.30 -5.73
CA THR A 242 10.50 2.50 -6.58
C THR A 242 10.79 1.27 -7.44
N ALA A 243 10.89 0.08 -6.83
CA ALA A 243 11.29 -1.14 -7.53
C ALA A 243 10.25 -1.62 -8.55
N LEU A 244 8.95 -1.52 -8.22
CA LEU A 244 7.86 -2.03 -9.04
C LEU A 244 7.18 -0.95 -9.87
N GLY A 245 7.07 0.26 -9.31
CA GLY A 245 6.39 1.40 -9.93
C GLY A 245 7.32 2.38 -10.64
N GLY A 246 8.64 2.30 -10.43
CA GLY A 246 9.58 3.26 -11.03
C GLY A 246 9.46 4.68 -10.47
N VAL A 247 8.81 4.87 -9.33
CA VAL A 247 8.80 6.16 -8.62
C VAL A 247 10.22 6.48 -8.16
N ARG A 248 10.64 7.74 -8.29
CA ARG A 248 12.00 8.13 -7.87
C ARG A 248 12.12 8.03 -6.35
N PRO A 249 13.12 7.32 -5.80
CA PRO A 249 13.23 7.14 -4.36
C PRO A 249 13.51 8.45 -3.62
N SER A 250 14.20 9.42 -4.26
CA SER A 250 14.38 10.76 -3.71
C SER A 250 13.10 11.62 -3.68
N ALA A 251 12.00 11.14 -4.27
CA ALA A 251 10.68 11.77 -4.20
C ALA A 251 9.73 11.05 -3.23
N CYS A 252 10.24 10.04 -2.53
CA CYS A 252 9.53 9.23 -1.56
C CYS A 252 9.87 9.67 -0.13
N LEU A 253 8.87 9.81 0.73
CA LEU A 253 9.05 10.19 2.13
C LEU A 253 8.26 9.24 3.05
N PRO A 254 8.94 8.31 3.77
CA PRO A 254 8.31 7.48 4.78
C PRO A 254 8.08 8.30 6.06
N ILE A 255 6.88 8.24 6.63
CA ILE A 255 6.54 8.96 7.86
C ILE A 255 5.88 8.03 8.89
N THR A 256 6.28 8.18 10.15
CA THR A 256 5.55 7.62 11.29
C THR A 256 5.07 8.73 12.21
N ILE A 257 3.76 8.73 12.49
CA ILE A 257 3.11 9.62 13.44
C ILE A 257 3.07 8.93 14.81
N ASP A 258 3.90 9.38 15.75
CA ASP A 258 3.98 8.78 17.08
C ASP A 258 3.08 9.51 18.09
N VAL A 259 1.92 8.90 18.32
CA VAL A 259 0.91 9.38 19.28
C VAL A 259 0.90 8.56 20.58
N GLY A 260 1.92 7.73 20.80
CA GLY A 260 1.97 6.69 21.82
C GLY A 260 1.57 5.31 21.29
N THR A 261 1.56 4.32 22.18
CA THR A 261 1.16 2.94 21.88
C THR A 261 0.36 2.35 23.04
N ASN A 262 -0.64 1.53 22.73
CA ASN A 262 -1.39 0.76 23.72
C ASN A 262 -0.77 -0.62 23.98
N ASN A 263 0.32 -0.97 23.31
CA ASN A 263 1.03 -2.22 23.49
C ASN A 263 1.83 -2.22 24.80
N GLU A 264 1.38 -3.01 25.79
CA GLU A 264 2.01 -3.11 27.11
C GLU A 264 3.46 -3.61 27.07
N GLU A 265 3.77 -4.49 26.13
CA GLU A 265 5.10 -5.07 26.00
C GLU A 265 6.07 -4.00 25.55
N LEU A 266 5.70 -3.20 24.54
CA LEU A 266 6.51 -2.08 24.06
C LEU A 266 6.64 -0.95 25.10
N LEU A 267 5.60 -0.67 25.88
CA LEU A 267 5.69 0.33 26.95
C LEU A 267 6.70 -0.06 28.03
N LYS A 268 6.91 -1.36 28.26
CA LYS A 268 7.86 -1.91 29.23
C LYS A 268 9.24 -2.16 28.63
N ASP A 269 9.33 -2.33 27.32
CA ASP A 269 10.59 -2.60 26.62
C ASP A 269 11.55 -1.41 26.75
N GLU A 270 12.78 -1.69 27.19
CA GLU A 270 13.86 -0.72 27.30
C GLU A 270 14.33 -0.20 25.94
N PHE A 271 14.18 -1.01 24.88
CA PHE A 271 14.59 -0.67 23.51
C PHE A 271 13.49 -0.02 22.67
N TYR A 272 12.29 0.18 23.22
CA TYR A 272 11.22 0.86 22.49
C TYR A 272 11.62 2.31 22.16
N ILE A 273 11.56 2.65 20.86
CA ILE A 273 12.04 3.92 20.31
C ILE A 273 10.98 5.04 20.28
N GLY A 274 9.73 4.72 20.62
CA GLY A 274 8.63 5.69 20.59
C GLY A 274 8.32 6.34 21.94
N LEU A 275 7.26 7.15 21.96
CA LEU A 275 6.72 7.74 23.18
C LEU A 275 6.18 6.64 24.12
N LYS A 276 6.79 6.52 25.31
CA LYS A 276 6.35 5.60 26.37
C LYS A 276 5.09 6.10 27.09
N GLN A 277 4.01 6.24 26.33
CA GLN A 277 2.69 6.63 26.78
C GLN A 277 1.62 5.92 25.96
N ARG A 278 0.39 5.88 26.48
CA ARG A 278 -0.78 5.41 25.72
C ARG A 278 -1.08 6.30 24.55
N ARG A 279 -1.77 5.72 23.55
CA ARG A 279 -2.27 6.47 22.40
C ARG A 279 -3.21 7.58 22.86
N VAL A 280 -2.97 8.81 22.39
CA VAL A 280 -4.00 9.84 22.48
C VAL A 280 -5.16 9.52 21.55
N VAL A 281 -6.36 9.90 21.94
CA VAL A 281 -7.61 9.60 21.22
C VAL A 281 -8.48 10.85 21.13
N GLY A 282 -9.54 10.79 20.32
CA GLY A 282 -10.54 11.85 20.26
C GLY A 282 -10.00 13.12 19.60
N GLN A 283 -10.35 14.28 20.15
CA GLN A 283 -10.07 15.57 19.51
C GLN A 283 -8.57 15.86 19.39
N GLU A 284 -7.79 15.51 20.42
CA GLU A 284 -6.37 15.77 20.46
C GLU A 284 -5.61 15.09 19.30
N TYR A 285 -5.98 13.83 18.99
CA TYR A 285 -5.45 13.07 17.85
C TYR A 285 -5.86 13.70 16.52
N ARG A 286 -7.12 14.10 16.39
CA ARG A 286 -7.66 14.71 15.16
C ARG A 286 -7.01 16.05 14.85
N ASP A 287 -6.83 16.90 15.85
CA ASP A 287 -6.17 18.21 15.68
C ASP A 287 -4.71 18.03 15.25
N PHE A 288 -4.03 17.02 15.80
CA PHE A 288 -2.64 16.74 15.45
C PHE A 288 -2.50 16.22 14.02
N LEU A 289 -3.38 15.31 13.57
CA LEU A 289 -3.39 14.89 12.17
C LEU A 289 -3.83 16.00 11.22
N GLN A 290 -4.73 16.89 11.64
CA GLN A 290 -5.08 18.06 10.83
C GLN A 290 -3.87 18.99 10.66
N GLU A 291 -3.10 19.23 11.72
CA GLU A 291 -1.84 19.98 11.63
C GLU A 291 -0.87 19.30 10.64
N PHE A 292 -0.72 17.97 10.73
CA PHE A 292 0.12 17.21 9.80
C PHE A 292 -0.31 17.37 8.34
N MET A 293 -1.58 17.15 8.03
CA MET A 293 -2.09 17.24 6.66
C MET A 293 -1.92 18.66 6.09
N THR A 294 -2.24 19.69 6.90
CA THR A 294 -2.03 21.10 6.53
C THR A 294 -0.55 21.38 6.27
N ALA A 295 0.36 20.94 7.14
CA ALA A 295 1.79 21.15 7.00
C ALA A 295 2.37 20.44 5.76
N VAL A 296 1.91 19.23 5.45
CA VAL A 296 2.31 18.49 4.24
C VAL A 296 1.90 19.23 2.98
N LYS A 297 0.62 19.63 2.88
CA LYS A 297 0.11 20.41 1.76
C LYS A 297 0.86 21.74 1.61
N GLN A 298 1.10 22.44 2.71
CA GLN A 298 1.84 23.70 2.71
C GLN A 298 3.29 23.54 2.25
N ASN A 299 3.96 22.45 2.62
CA ASN A 299 5.38 22.26 2.31
C ASN A 299 5.63 21.63 0.93
N TYR A 300 4.76 20.73 0.47
CA TYR A 300 4.96 19.94 -0.75
C TYR A 300 3.92 20.20 -1.86
N GLY A 301 2.89 21.00 -1.57
CA GLY A 301 1.85 21.38 -2.53
C GLY A 301 0.68 20.40 -2.62
N GLU A 302 -0.26 20.72 -3.51
CA GLU A 302 -1.56 20.01 -3.66
C GLU A 302 -1.43 18.62 -4.30
N ASN A 303 -0.36 18.39 -5.07
CA ASN A 303 -0.20 17.19 -5.89
C ASN A 303 0.62 16.08 -5.20
N VAL A 304 1.00 16.27 -3.93
CA VAL A 304 1.69 15.24 -3.16
C VAL A 304 0.71 14.12 -2.83
N LEU A 305 1.03 12.88 -3.23
CA LEU A 305 0.26 11.71 -2.85
C LEU A 305 0.54 11.37 -1.40
N ILE A 306 -0.51 11.31 -0.58
CA ILE A 306 -0.43 10.88 0.83
C ILE A 306 -1.14 9.53 0.94
N GLN A 307 -0.36 8.47 1.03
CA GLN A 307 -0.86 7.13 1.29
C GLN A 307 -0.90 6.85 2.79
N PHE A 308 -2.10 6.61 3.32
CA PHE A 308 -2.30 6.10 4.67
C PHE A 308 -2.13 4.59 4.71
N GLU A 309 -1.46 4.11 5.76
CA GLU A 309 -1.08 2.72 5.91
C GLU A 309 -1.16 2.24 7.36
N ASP A 310 -1.73 1.05 7.59
CA ASP A 310 -1.75 0.35 8.90
C ASP A 310 -2.31 1.19 10.06
N PHE A 311 -3.32 2.03 9.77
CA PHE A 311 -4.11 2.71 10.78
C PHE A 311 -5.15 1.77 11.38
N ALA A 312 -5.59 2.04 12.62
CA ALA A 312 -6.72 1.30 13.19
C ALA A 312 -8.04 1.59 12.41
N ASN A 313 -8.87 0.55 12.20
CA ASN A 313 -10.16 0.58 11.47
C ASN A 313 -10.95 1.89 11.52
N HIS A 314 -11.26 2.36 12.73
CA HIS A 314 -12.06 3.58 12.87
C HIS A 314 -11.35 4.85 12.35
N ASN A 315 -10.03 4.93 12.53
CA ASN A 315 -9.22 6.06 12.09
C ASN A 315 -9.03 6.03 10.58
N ALA A 316 -8.70 4.88 9.97
CA ALA A 316 -8.47 4.82 8.53
C ALA A 316 -9.68 5.32 7.72
N PHE A 317 -10.90 4.89 8.12
CA PHE A 317 -12.13 5.37 7.50
C PHE A 317 -12.40 6.87 7.73
N ASP A 318 -12.21 7.40 8.95
CA ASP A 318 -12.38 8.84 9.23
C ASP A 318 -11.38 9.67 8.43
N LEU A 319 -10.10 9.27 8.40
CA LEU A 319 -9.04 9.96 7.67
C LEU A 319 -9.29 9.97 6.17
N LEU A 320 -9.60 8.81 5.57
CA LEU A 320 -9.90 8.73 4.15
C LEU A 320 -11.14 9.55 3.80
N SER A 321 -12.21 9.46 4.59
CA SER A 321 -13.44 10.24 4.36
C SER A 321 -13.22 11.74 4.48
N ARG A 322 -12.38 12.17 5.43
CA ARG A 322 -12.14 13.59 5.72
C ARG A 322 -11.23 14.25 4.69
N TYR A 323 -10.17 13.56 4.28
CA TYR A 323 -9.12 14.19 3.48
C TYR A 323 -9.26 13.95 1.98
N ARG A 324 -10.06 12.98 1.52
CA ARG A 324 -10.24 12.68 0.08
C ARG A 324 -10.80 13.81 -0.78
N SER A 325 -11.41 14.84 -0.18
CA SER A 325 -11.95 16.00 -0.89
C SER A 325 -11.01 17.22 -0.85
N THR A 326 -9.91 17.12 -0.10
CA THR A 326 -9.00 18.25 0.12
C THR A 326 -7.56 17.90 -0.18
N HIS A 327 -7.19 16.62 -0.26
CA HIS A 327 -5.83 16.16 -0.52
C HIS A 327 -5.87 14.98 -1.48
N LEU A 328 -4.79 14.78 -2.24
CA LEU A 328 -4.57 13.55 -2.98
C LEU A 328 -4.20 12.43 -2.01
N VAL A 329 -5.21 11.77 -1.45
CA VAL A 329 -5.04 10.69 -0.48
C VAL A 329 -5.47 9.34 -1.04
N PHE A 330 -4.78 8.31 -0.57
CA PHE A 330 -5.06 6.91 -0.85
C PHE A 330 -4.87 6.11 0.44
N ASN A 331 -5.69 5.11 0.68
CA ASN A 331 -5.42 4.13 1.75
C ASN A 331 -5.34 2.75 1.11
N ASP A 332 -4.17 2.11 1.18
CA ASP A 332 -3.95 0.84 0.48
C ASP A 332 -4.70 -0.32 1.13
N ASP A 333 -4.83 -0.33 2.46
CA ASP A 333 -5.55 -1.35 3.21
C ASP A 333 -7.03 -1.43 2.82
N ILE A 334 -7.64 -0.29 2.50
CA ILE A 334 -9.03 -0.17 2.06
C ILE A 334 -9.11 -0.27 0.53
N GLN A 335 -8.49 0.66 -0.19
CA GLN A 335 -8.69 0.85 -1.63
C GLN A 335 -7.79 -0.05 -2.47
N GLY A 336 -6.55 -0.26 -2.06
CA GLY A 336 -5.60 -1.16 -2.73
C GLY A 336 -6.04 -2.62 -2.63
N THR A 337 -6.41 -3.05 -1.42
CA THR A 337 -6.98 -4.38 -1.16
C THR A 337 -8.26 -4.59 -1.97
N ALA A 338 -9.16 -3.59 -2.01
CA ALA A 338 -10.36 -3.67 -2.83
C ALA A 338 -10.04 -3.87 -4.33
N ALA A 339 -9.09 -3.11 -4.86
CA ALA A 339 -8.70 -3.16 -6.26
C ALA A 339 -8.04 -4.50 -6.64
N VAL A 340 -7.12 -5.02 -5.83
CA VAL A 340 -6.44 -6.31 -6.13
C VAL A 340 -7.43 -7.47 -6.03
N VAL A 341 -8.35 -7.45 -5.06
CA VAL A 341 -9.36 -8.50 -4.91
C VAL A 341 -10.36 -8.46 -6.05
N LEU A 342 -10.85 -7.28 -6.45
CA LEU A 342 -11.70 -7.15 -7.63
C LEU A 342 -10.99 -7.65 -8.90
N ALA A 343 -9.71 -7.34 -9.07
CA ALA A 343 -8.91 -7.88 -10.18
C ALA A 343 -8.83 -9.41 -10.14
N GLY A 344 -8.63 -9.99 -8.95
CA GLY A 344 -8.65 -11.44 -8.72
C GLY A 344 -10.00 -12.08 -9.04
N ILE A 345 -11.12 -11.46 -8.63
CA ILE A 345 -12.48 -11.91 -8.96
C ILE A 345 -12.70 -11.85 -10.48
N ASN A 346 -12.36 -10.73 -11.13
CA ASN A 346 -12.47 -10.61 -12.59
C ASN A 346 -11.63 -11.66 -13.34
N ALA A 347 -10.47 -12.03 -12.81
CA ALA A 347 -9.69 -13.14 -13.34
C ALA A 347 -10.38 -14.49 -13.11
N ALA A 348 -10.98 -14.70 -11.94
CA ALA A 348 -11.75 -15.91 -11.61
C ALA A 348 -12.98 -16.08 -12.51
N LEU A 349 -13.70 -15.01 -12.86
CA LEU A 349 -14.90 -15.05 -13.71
C LEU A 349 -14.66 -15.74 -15.07
N LYS A 350 -13.43 -15.66 -15.60
CA LYS A 350 -13.05 -16.37 -16.84
C LYS A 350 -13.17 -17.90 -16.73
N PHE A 351 -13.27 -18.43 -15.51
CA PHE A 351 -13.38 -19.86 -15.23
C PHE A 351 -14.75 -20.28 -14.69
N VAL A 352 -15.50 -19.37 -14.04
CA VAL A 352 -16.80 -19.66 -13.40
C VAL A 352 -18.00 -19.39 -14.31
N GLU A 353 -17.78 -18.73 -15.46
CA GLU A 353 -18.81 -18.23 -16.39
C GLU A 353 -19.74 -17.17 -15.77
N GLY A 354 -20.26 -16.25 -16.58
CA GLY A 354 -21.12 -15.15 -16.12
C GLY A 354 -20.38 -13.82 -15.87
N SER A 355 -21.15 -12.85 -15.39
CA SER A 355 -20.73 -11.49 -15.05
C SER A 355 -20.71 -11.26 -13.54
N LEU A 356 -20.10 -10.16 -13.07
CA LEU A 356 -20.05 -9.84 -11.63
C LEU A 356 -21.44 -9.81 -10.98
N SER A 357 -22.48 -9.39 -11.71
CA SER A 357 -23.86 -9.31 -11.23
C SER A 357 -24.56 -10.67 -11.09
N ASP A 358 -24.03 -11.72 -11.73
CA ASP A 358 -24.60 -13.07 -11.67
C ASP A 358 -24.21 -13.80 -10.37
N HIS A 359 -23.20 -13.28 -9.67
CA HIS A 359 -22.63 -13.88 -8.47
C HIS A 359 -23.19 -13.28 -7.18
N THR A 360 -23.16 -14.09 -6.12
CA THR A 360 -23.49 -13.69 -4.75
C THR A 360 -22.24 -13.83 -3.89
N TYR A 361 -21.88 -12.77 -3.19
CA TYR A 361 -20.64 -12.67 -2.44
C TYR A 361 -20.92 -12.76 -0.95
N LEU A 362 -20.18 -13.61 -0.24
CA LEU A 362 -20.20 -13.67 1.21
C LEU A 362 -18.83 -13.34 1.78
N PHE A 363 -18.80 -12.36 2.67
CA PHE A 363 -17.61 -11.90 3.35
C PHE A 363 -17.60 -12.42 4.79
N LEU A 364 -16.52 -13.08 5.17
CA LEU A 364 -16.21 -13.40 6.55
C LEU A 364 -15.25 -12.33 7.08
N GLY A 365 -15.78 -11.33 7.77
CA GLY A 365 -15.06 -10.14 8.20
C GLY A 365 -15.64 -8.87 7.59
N ALA A 366 -16.00 -7.92 8.45
CA ALA A 366 -16.60 -6.65 8.07
C ALA A 366 -15.78 -5.45 8.60
N GLY A 367 -14.46 -5.52 8.42
CA GLY A 367 -13.51 -4.44 8.71
C GLY A 367 -13.20 -3.57 7.49
N GLU A 368 -12.04 -2.91 7.50
CA GLU A 368 -11.52 -2.08 6.40
C GLU A 368 -11.52 -2.81 5.06
N ALA A 369 -10.75 -3.91 4.97
CA ALA A 369 -10.63 -4.70 3.75
C ALA A 369 -12.01 -5.21 3.28
N GLY A 370 -12.76 -5.90 4.15
CA GLY A 370 -14.04 -6.51 3.77
C GLY A 370 -15.06 -5.51 3.21
N THR A 371 -15.23 -4.36 3.87
CA THR A 371 -16.19 -3.33 3.41
C THR A 371 -15.66 -2.53 2.22
N GLY A 372 -14.35 -2.29 2.13
CA GLY A 372 -13.72 -1.67 0.95
C GLY A 372 -13.86 -2.52 -0.31
N ILE A 373 -13.58 -3.83 -0.22
CA ILE A 373 -13.76 -4.79 -1.32
C ILE A 373 -15.24 -4.84 -1.72
N ALA A 374 -16.15 -4.98 -0.74
CA ALA A 374 -17.58 -5.04 -1.00
C ALA A 374 -18.09 -3.79 -1.75
N GLU A 375 -17.67 -2.59 -1.33
CA GLU A 375 -18.06 -1.34 -1.98
C GLU A 375 -17.54 -1.26 -3.42
N LEU A 376 -16.31 -1.68 -3.68
CA LEU A 376 -15.74 -1.64 -5.03
C LEU A 376 -16.41 -2.67 -5.96
N ILE A 377 -16.73 -3.87 -5.46
CA ILE A 377 -17.53 -4.85 -6.21
C ILE A 377 -18.91 -4.29 -6.53
N ALA A 378 -19.60 -3.70 -5.54
CA ALA A 378 -20.92 -3.10 -5.74
C ALA A 378 -20.87 -1.98 -6.78
N TYR A 379 -19.85 -1.13 -6.70
CA TYR A 379 -19.63 -0.04 -7.65
C TYR A 379 -19.40 -0.56 -9.07
N GLU A 380 -18.55 -1.56 -9.24
CA GLU A 380 -18.29 -2.15 -10.56
C GLU A 380 -19.55 -2.83 -11.12
N ILE A 381 -20.31 -3.57 -10.30
CA ILE A 381 -21.61 -4.13 -10.71
C ILE A 381 -22.56 -3.02 -11.16
N SER A 382 -22.68 -1.94 -10.38
CA SER A 382 -23.52 -0.79 -10.72
C SER A 382 -23.11 -0.16 -12.06
N LYS A 383 -21.80 -0.02 -12.31
CA LYS A 383 -21.28 0.49 -13.58
C LYS A 383 -21.53 -0.44 -14.77
N GLN A 384 -21.35 -1.74 -14.61
CA GLN A 384 -21.57 -2.72 -15.68
C GLN A 384 -23.05 -2.85 -16.05
N THR A 385 -23.95 -2.73 -15.06
CA THR A 385 -25.39 -2.96 -15.24
C THR A 385 -26.20 -1.67 -15.42
N ASN A 386 -25.60 -0.50 -15.17
CA ASN A 386 -26.30 0.78 -14.99
C ASN A 386 -27.38 0.76 -13.90
N ALA A 387 -27.37 -0.21 -12.99
CA ALA A 387 -28.29 -0.27 -11.86
C ALA A 387 -27.83 0.68 -10.73
N PRO A 388 -28.75 1.20 -9.90
CA PRO A 388 -28.38 1.93 -8.70
C PRO A 388 -27.45 1.12 -7.78
N LEU A 389 -26.52 1.79 -7.11
CA LEU A 389 -25.56 1.14 -6.21
C LEU A 389 -26.23 0.27 -5.13
N GLU A 390 -27.37 0.71 -4.59
CA GLU A 390 -28.12 -0.05 -3.59
C GLU A 390 -28.64 -1.40 -4.13
N GLU A 391 -28.98 -1.50 -5.42
CA GLU A 391 -29.37 -2.77 -6.03
C GLU A 391 -28.16 -3.71 -6.16
N ALA A 392 -27.00 -3.18 -6.51
CA ALA A 392 -25.76 -3.96 -6.57
C ALA A 392 -25.36 -4.51 -5.20
N ARG A 393 -25.54 -3.73 -4.12
CA ARG A 393 -25.24 -4.16 -2.74
C ARG A 393 -26.04 -5.38 -2.29
N LYS A 394 -27.25 -5.61 -2.81
CA LYS A 394 -28.10 -6.77 -2.44
C LYS A 394 -27.47 -8.12 -2.77
N LYS A 395 -26.45 -8.16 -3.64
CA LYS A 395 -25.69 -9.37 -3.98
C LYS A 395 -24.57 -9.68 -2.98
N ILE A 396 -24.31 -8.79 -2.02
CA ILE A 396 -23.11 -8.82 -1.20
C ILE A 396 -23.51 -8.88 0.27
N TRP A 397 -23.02 -9.90 0.97
CA TRP A 397 -23.36 -10.21 2.35
C TRP A 397 -22.09 -10.21 3.21
N LEU A 398 -22.16 -9.63 4.40
CA LEU A 398 -21.02 -9.53 5.32
C LEU A 398 -21.37 -10.19 6.65
N LEU A 399 -20.42 -10.92 7.22
CA LEU A 399 -20.50 -11.53 8.54
C LEU A 399 -19.41 -10.92 9.44
N ASP A 400 -19.79 -10.49 10.64
CA ASP A 400 -18.84 -10.02 11.66
C ASP A 400 -18.84 -10.94 12.89
N SER A 401 -18.11 -10.57 13.94
CA SER A 401 -17.99 -11.38 15.16
C SER A 401 -19.32 -11.66 15.87
N LYS A 402 -20.40 -10.96 15.53
CA LYS A 402 -21.76 -11.18 16.07
C LYS A 402 -22.69 -11.88 15.08
N GLY A 403 -22.20 -12.28 13.91
CA GLY A 403 -22.96 -12.95 12.85
C GLY A 403 -23.22 -12.09 11.62
N LEU A 404 -24.18 -12.52 10.79
CA LEU A 404 -24.57 -11.86 9.54
C LEU A 404 -25.07 -10.42 9.80
N ILE A 405 -24.63 -9.49 8.96
CA ILE A 405 -25.06 -8.09 8.99
C ILE A 405 -26.44 -8.00 8.33
N VAL A 406 -27.45 -7.66 9.12
CA VAL A 406 -28.87 -7.64 8.71
C VAL A 406 -29.61 -6.46 9.33
N THR A 407 -30.74 -6.06 8.74
CA THR A 407 -31.52 -4.87 9.15
C THR A 407 -31.90 -4.87 10.63
N SER A 408 -32.24 -6.03 11.21
CA SER A 408 -32.60 -6.15 12.63
C SER A 408 -31.46 -5.80 13.61
N ARG A 409 -30.22 -5.68 13.11
CA ARG A 409 -29.05 -5.28 13.90
C ARG A 409 -28.64 -3.81 13.69
N ILE A 410 -29.33 -3.05 12.83
CA ILE A 410 -28.85 -1.76 12.28
C ILE A 410 -28.43 -0.73 13.32
N ASP A 411 -29.12 -0.66 14.45
CA ASP A 411 -28.84 0.29 15.54
C ASP A 411 -27.53 -0.01 16.29
N SER A 412 -27.09 -1.27 16.27
CA SER A 412 -25.84 -1.71 16.90
C SER A 412 -24.63 -1.69 15.97
N LEU A 413 -24.84 -1.38 14.69
CA LEU A 413 -23.81 -1.39 13.67
C LEU A 413 -23.07 -0.05 13.58
N GLN A 414 -21.77 -0.15 13.34
CA GLN A 414 -20.96 1.00 12.93
C GLN A 414 -21.48 1.56 11.60
N ASN A 415 -21.37 2.87 11.37
CA ASN A 415 -21.96 3.52 10.19
C ASN A 415 -21.55 2.89 8.86
N PHE A 416 -20.27 2.53 8.70
CA PHE A 416 -19.76 1.90 7.48
C PHE A 416 -20.29 0.47 7.22
N LYS A 417 -20.92 -0.17 8.23
CA LYS A 417 -21.56 -1.49 8.10
C LYS A 417 -23.03 -1.40 7.67
N LYS A 418 -23.70 -0.26 7.94
CA LYS A 418 -25.14 -0.09 7.70
C LYS A 418 -25.58 -0.31 6.25
N PRO A 419 -24.81 0.08 5.21
CA PRO A 419 -25.19 -0.18 3.82
C PRO A 419 -25.29 -1.67 3.45
N TRP A 420 -24.73 -2.56 4.28
CA TRP A 420 -24.70 -4.01 4.06
C TRP A 420 -25.76 -4.75 4.90
N ALA A 421 -26.58 -4.01 5.65
CA ALA A 421 -27.63 -4.55 6.50
C ALA A 421 -28.91 -4.78 5.68
N HIS A 422 -28.98 -5.93 5.02
CA HIS A 422 -30.13 -6.33 4.21
C HIS A 422 -31.21 -6.99 5.08
N GLU A 423 -32.44 -7.03 4.56
CA GLU A 423 -33.53 -7.78 5.19
C GLU A 423 -33.27 -9.29 5.08
N HIS A 424 -32.98 -9.91 6.21
CA HIS A 424 -32.78 -11.35 6.34
C HIS A 424 -32.86 -11.75 7.83
N GLU A 425 -33.21 -13.01 8.11
CA GLU A 425 -33.18 -13.55 9.46
C GLU A 425 -31.75 -13.51 10.05
N PRO A 426 -31.57 -13.21 11.35
CA PRO A 426 -30.26 -13.24 11.97
C PRO A 426 -29.61 -14.63 11.90
N VAL A 427 -28.40 -14.69 11.33
CA VAL A 427 -27.60 -15.91 11.27
C VAL A 427 -26.31 -15.72 12.04
N LYS A 428 -25.98 -16.64 12.96
CA LYS A 428 -24.84 -16.48 13.87
C LYS A 428 -23.51 -16.98 13.30
N ASN A 429 -23.51 -18.12 12.62
CA ASN A 429 -22.29 -18.78 12.16
C ASN A 429 -22.20 -18.79 10.63
N LEU A 430 -20.97 -18.99 10.13
CA LEU A 430 -20.66 -18.94 8.71
C LEU A 430 -21.33 -20.08 7.92
N LEU A 431 -21.38 -21.29 8.47
CA LEU A 431 -21.94 -22.46 7.81
C LEU A 431 -23.43 -22.26 7.50
N ASP A 432 -24.19 -21.76 8.46
CA ASP A 432 -25.60 -21.45 8.30
C ASP A 432 -25.80 -20.29 7.32
N ALA A 433 -24.90 -19.29 7.33
CA ALA A 433 -24.94 -18.20 6.37
C ALA A 433 -24.72 -18.70 4.95
N ILE A 434 -23.78 -19.63 4.73
CA ILE A 434 -23.54 -20.27 3.43
C ILE A 434 -24.77 -21.07 2.98
N LYS A 435 -25.40 -21.83 3.88
CA LYS A 435 -26.61 -22.59 3.55
C LYS A 435 -27.80 -21.70 3.18
N ALA A 436 -27.95 -20.56 3.88
CA ALA A 436 -29.04 -19.61 3.65
C ALA A 436 -28.82 -18.78 2.37
N ILE A 437 -27.62 -18.17 2.24
CA ILE A 437 -27.30 -17.21 1.18
C ILE A 437 -26.88 -17.91 -0.11
N LYS A 438 -26.30 -19.12 -0.02
CA LYS A 438 -25.73 -19.88 -1.14
C LYS A 438 -24.79 -19.05 -2.02
N PRO A 439 -23.73 -18.47 -1.42
CA PRO A 439 -22.80 -17.62 -2.16
C PRO A 439 -21.99 -18.42 -3.19
N THR A 440 -21.61 -17.75 -4.27
CA THR A 440 -20.71 -18.28 -5.30
C THR A 440 -19.25 -17.95 -5.00
N ALA A 441 -19.02 -16.86 -4.26
CA ALA A 441 -17.71 -16.42 -3.81
C ALA A 441 -17.70 -16.23 -2.29
N LEU A 442 -16.74 -16.87 -1.63
CA LEU A 442 -16.45 -16.68 -0.21
C LEU A 442 -15.13 -15.92 -0.07
N ILE A 443 -15.16 -14.79 0.60
CA ILE A 443 -14.03 -13.87 0.77
C ILE A 443 -13.84 -13.66 2.26
N GLY A 444 -12.70 -14.01 2.83
CA GLY A 444 -12.61 -14.12 4.29
C GLY A 444 -11.33 -13.62 4.90
N SER A 445 -11.48 -13.20 6.16
CA SER A 445 -10.47 -12.68 7.09
C SER A 445 -10.41 -13.47 8.42
N ALA A 446 -10.92 -14.72 8.49
CA ALA A 446 -10.93 -15.60 9.67
C ALA A 446 -11.02 -17.11 9.32
N GLU A 447 -10.52 -18.00 10.19
CA GLU A 447 -10.38 -19.45 9.93
C GLU A 447 -11.61 -20.14 9.28
N ILE A 448 -11.36 -20.86 8.18
CA ILE A 448 -12.31 -21.60 7.35
C ILE A 448 -11.98 -23.09 7.45
N GLY A 449 -12.85 -23.85 8.11
CA GLY A 449 -12.71 -25.30 8.24
C GLY A 449 -13.21 -26.10 7.03
N GLN A 450 -12.96 -27.41 7.04
CA GLN A 450 -13.33 -28.35 5.97
C GLN A 450 -14.81 -28.29 5.59
N GLU A 451 -15.70 -28.28 6.58
CA GLU A 451 -17.15 -28.31 6.37
C GLU A 451 -17.65 -27.07 5.59
N ILE A 452 -16.95 -25.93 5.73
CA ILE A 452 -17.24 -24.70 4.99
C ILE A 452 -16.88 -24.86 3.51
N ILE A 453 -15.68 -25.37 3.21
CA ILE A 453 -15.21 -25.54 1.83
C ILE A 453 -16.03 -26.61 1.11
N GLU A 454 -16.34 -27.72 1.78
CA GLU A 454 -17.22 -28.75 1.23
C GLU A 454 -18.63 -28.21 0.97
N SER A 455 -19.17 -27.38 1.85
CA SER A 455 -20.45 -26.71 1.65
C SER A 455 -20.42 -25.79 0.43
N MET A 456 -19.40 -24.93 0.30
CA MET A 456 -19.19 -24.09 -0.89
C MET A 456 -19.11 -24.92 -2.17
N ALA A 457 -18.38 -26.04 -2.12
CA ALA A 457 -18.17 -26.93 -3.26
C ALA A 457 -19.39 -27.81 -3.58
N SER A 458 -20.33 -27.98 -2.65
CA SER A 458 -21.62 -28.64 -2.90
C SER A 458 -22.64 -27.71 -3.58
N ILE A 459 -22.55 -26.41 -3.30
CA ILE A 459 -23.42 -25.37 -3.87
C ILE A 459 -22.94 -24.97 -5.26
N ASN A 460 -21.62 -24.94 -5.46
CA ASN A 460 -20.99 -24.42 -6.67
C ASN A 460 -20.12 -25.48 -7.36
N GLU A 461 -20.18 -25.56 -8.69
CA GLU A 461 -19.27 -26.42 -9.44
C GLU A 461 -17.81 -26.00 -9.25
N LYS A 462 -17.54 -24.68 -9.35
CA LYS A 462 -16.23 -24.05 -9.13
C LYS A 462 -16.36 -22.94 -8.08
N PRO A 463 -16.30 -23.25 -6.78
CA PRO A 463 -16.41 -22.22 -5.75
C PRO A 463 -15.21 -21.27 -5.80
N VAL A 464 -15.45 -19.97 -5.72
CA VAL A 464 -14.39 -18.96 -5.55
C VAL A 464 -14.13 -18.79 -4.06
N ILE A 465 -12.89 -19.01 -3.61
CA ILE A 465 -12.49 -18.92 -2.21
C ILE A 465 -11.25 -18.03 -2.12
N LEU A 466 -11.40 -16.87 -1.48
CA LEU A 466 -10.32 -15.90 -1.29
C LEU A 466 -9.97 -15.81 0.20
N ALA A 467 -8.80 -16.35 0.57
CA ALA A 467 -8.28 -16.41 1.94
C ALA A 467 -7.27 -15.27 2.18
N LEU A 468 -7.74 -14.09 2.56
CA LEU A 468 -6.99 -12.85 2.44
C LEU A 468 -6.21 -12.42 3.70
N SER A 469 -6.33 -13.11 4.83
CA SER A 469 -5.61 -12.70 6.04
C SER A 469 -4.10 -12.92 5.94
N ASN A 470 -3.36 -12.00 6.56
CA ASN A 470 -1.91 -11.99 6.62
C ASN A 470 -1.42 -11.89 8.07
N PRO A 471 -0.27 -12.49 8.43
CA PRO A 471 0.56 -13.40 7.61
C PRO A 471 -0.03 -14.82 7.49
N THR A 472 0.67 -15.76 6.84
CA THR A 472 0.21 -17.16 6.61
C THR A 472 -0.42 -17.86 7.81
N PRO A 473 0.07 -17.75 9.06
CA PRO A 473 -0.58 -18.34 10.23
C PRO A 473 -1.98 -17.79 10.55
N GLN A 474 -2.34 -16.64 10.00
CA GLN A 474 -3.66 -16.03 10.11
C GLN A 474 -4.56 -16.32 8.90
N SER A 475 -4.03 -16.95 7.85
CA SER A 475 -4.80 -17.33 6.65
C SER A 475 -5.97 -18.22 7.04
N GLU A 476 -7.11 -17.99 6.40
CA GLU A 476 -8.38 -18.64 6.69
C GLU A 476 -8.27 -20.15 6.49
N CYS A 477 -7.64 -20.54 5.40
CA CYS A 477 -7.26 -21.90 5.08
C CYS A 477 -5.98 -21.87 4.23
N THR A 478 -5.32 -23.01 4.12
CA THR A 478 -4.18 -23.16 3.20
C THR A 478 -4.65 -23.49 1.79
N ALA A 479 -3.77 -23.27 0.80
CA ALA A 479 -4.04 -23.71 -0.56
C ALA A 479 -4.30 -25.24 -0.64
N GLU A 480 -3.53 -26.03 0.11
CA GLU A 480 -3.69 -27.49 0.16
C GLU A 480 -5.07 -27.90 0.68
N GLN A 481 -5.53 -27.25 1.75
CA GLN A 481 -6.87 -27.44 2.32
C GLN A 481 -7.96 -27.06 1.31
N ALA A 482 -7.85 -25.89 0.68
CA ALA A 482 -8.81 -25.41 -0.31
C ALA A 482 -8.97 -26.37 -1.50
N TYR A 483 -7.85 -26.84 -2.08
CA TYR A 483 -7.91 -27.79 -3.19
C TYR A 483 -8.36 -29.19 -2.75
N THR A 484 -7.89 -29.68 -1.61
CA THR A 484 -8.26 -31.03 -1.13
C THR A 484 -9.75 -31.12 -0.80
N TRP A 485 -10.26 -30.19 0.00
CA TRP A 485 -11.66 -30.21 0.46
C TRP A 485 -12.66 -29.86 -0.65
N SER A 486 -12.24 -29.14 -1.69
CA SER A 486 -13.06 -28.88 -2.88
C SER A 486 -12.93 -29.94 -3.99
N LYS A 487 -12.07 -30.95 -3.80
CA LYS A 487 -11.70 -31.95 -4.81
C LYS A 487 -11.10 -31.34 -6.08
N GLY A 488 -10.24 -30.34 -5.91
CA GLY A 488 -9.52 -29.63 -6.98
C GLY A 488 -10.37 -28.64 -7.77
N ARG A 489 -11.58 -28.32 -7.30
CA ARG A 489 -12.53 -27.46 -8.03
C ARG A 489 -12.51 -26.00 -7.61
N ALA A 490 -12.01 -25.70 -6.41
CA ALA A 490 -11.95 -24.31 -5.93
C ALA A 490 -11.03 -23.46 -6.81
N ILE A 491 -11.49 -22.25 -7.12
CA ILE A 491 -10.63 -21.17 -7.58
C ILE A 491 -10.15 -20.45 -6.33
N PHE A 492 -8.89 -20.64 -6.00
CA PHE A 492 -8.30 -20.18 -4.76
C PHE A 492 -7.23 -19.10 -5.00
N ALA A 493 -7.29 -18.06 -4.18
CA ALA A 493 -6.20 -17.11 -4.02
C ALA A 493 -6.11 -16.70 -2.54
N SER A 494 -4.92 -16.26 -2.12
CA SER A 494 -4.65 -15.93 -0.73
C SER A 494 -3.97 -14.57 -0.55
N GLY A 495 -4.03 -14.00 0.65
CA GLY A 495 -3.28 -12.79 1.01
C GLY A 495 -1.78 -13.07 1.12
N SER A 496 -1.44 -14.20 1.75
CA SER A 496 -0.05 -14.67 1.94
C SER A 496 0.34 -15.72 0.90
N PRO A 497 1.63 -15.86 0.55
CA PRO A 497 2.06 -16.84 -0.43
C PRO A 497 1.93 -18.27 0.11
N PHE A 498 1.58 -19.21 -0.78
CA PHE A 498 1.59 -20.65 -0.54
C PHE A 498 2.34 -21.35 -1.68
N ASP A 499 3.02 -22.44 -1.34
CA ASP A 499 3.68 -23.28 -2.33
C ASP A 499 2.66 -23.92 -3.31
N PRO A 500 3.07 -24.27 -4.54
CA PRO A 500 2.23 -25.05 -5.44
C PRO A 500 1.78 -26.37 -4.83
N VAL A 501 0.53 -26.74 -5.07
CA VAL A 501 -0.10 -27.96 -4.53
C VAL A 501 -0.33 -28.96 -5.65
N GLU A 502 0.14 -30.19 -5.49
CA GLU A 502 -0.21 -31.29 -6.38
C GLU A 502 -1.47 -32.00 -5.86
N TYR A 503 -2.52 -32.07 -6.67
CA TYR A 503 -3.75 -32.79 -6.34
C TYR A 503 -4.23 -33.60 -7.56
N ASN A 504 -4.35 -34.93 -7.39
CA ASN A 504 -4.74 -35.89 -8.43
C ASN A 504 -3.94 -35.74 -9.76
N GLY A 505 -2.62 -35.59 -9.66
CA GLY A 505 -1.74 -35.47 -10.83
C GLY A 505 -1.79 -34.12 -11.55
N LYS A 506 -2.48 -33.13 -10.99
CA LYS A 506 -2.49 -31.74 -11.47
C LYS A 506 -1.84 -30.82 -10.43
N VAL A 507 -0.95 -29.96 -10.91
CA VAL A 507 -0.31 -28.93 -10.09
C VAL A 507 -1.15 -27.65 -10.12
N TYR A 508 -1.43 -27.11 -8.94
CA TYR A 508 -2.13 -25.86 -8.72
C TYR A 508 -1.17 -24.85 -8.10
N ALA A 509 -0.92 -23.75 -8.80
CA ALA A 509 -0.16 -22.62 -8.27
C ALA A 509 -1.16 -21.54 -7.82
N PRO A 510 -1.45 -21.43 -6.51
CA PRO A 510 -2.41 -20.46 -6.01
C PRO A 510 -1.91 -19.03 -6.22
N GLY A 511 -2.80 -18.14 -6.63
CA GLY A 511 -2.46 -16.71 -6.77
C GLY A 511 -2.38 -16.02 -5.42
N GLN A 512 -1.59 -14.95 -5.35
CA GLN A 512 -1.55 -14.06 -4.19
C GLN A 512 -2.27 -12.74 -4.53
N ALA A 513 -3.26 -12.36 -3.72
CA ALA A 513 -3.92 -11.06 -3.77
C ALA A 513 -3.03 -9.99 -3.09
N ASN A 514 -1.83 -9.76 -3.64
CA ASN A 514 -0.85 -8.85 -3.08
C ASN A 514 -1.09 -7.41 -3.56
N ASN A 515 -1.27 -6.46 -2.65
CA ASN A 515 -1.50 -5.06 -3.00
C ASN A 515 -0.34 -4.45 -3.81
N ALA A 516 0.86 -5.05 -3.76
CA ALA A 516 2.00 -4.67 -4.60
C ALA A 516 1.71 -4.75 -6.12
N TYR A 517 0.66 -5.44 -6.55
CA TYR A 517 0.17 -5.41 -7.93
C TYR A 517 -0.53 -4.09 -8.30
N ILE A 518 -1.00 -3.31 -7.32
CA ILE A 518 -1.83 -2.11 -7.52
C ILE A 518 -1.05 -0.84 -7.17
N PHE A 519 -0.69 -0.64 -5.90
CA PHE A 519 -0.24 0.66 -5.42
C PHE A 519 0.96 1.25 -6.17
N PRO A 520 1.98 0.48 -6.60
CA PRO A 520 3.13 1.07 -7.29
C PRO A 520 2.73 1.72 -8.61
N GLY A 521 1.92 1.02 -9.41
CA GLY A 521 1.42 1.52 -10.69
C GLY A 521 0.36 2.61 -10.51
N PHE A 522 -0.52 2.46 -9.52
CA PHE A 522 -1.55 3.45 -9.19
C PHE A 522 -0.92 4.79 -8.80
N GLY A 523 -0.01 4.80 -7.82
CA GLY A 523 0.64 6.04 -7.40
C GLY A 523 1.57 6.62 -8.47
N LEU A 524 2.28 5.79 -9.26
CA LEU A 524 3.02 6.30 -10.42
C LEU A 524 2.07 7.03 -11.39
N GLY A 525 0.91 6.44 -11.71
CA GLY A 525 -0.09 7.03 -12.58
C GLY A 525 -0.56 8.40 -12.08
N LEU A 526 -0.84 8.53 -10.79
CA LEU A 526 -1.22 9.81 -10.17
C LEU A 526 -0.10 10.85 -10.29
N VAL A 527 1.13 10.45 -9.96
CA VAL A 527 2.30 11.35 -10.00
C VAL A 527 2.59 11.86 -11.42
N ILE A 528 2.56 10.99 -12.44
CA ILE A 528 2.89 11.39 -13.82
C ILE A 528 1.76 12.16 -14.53
N SER A 529 0.51 11.96 -14.12
CA SER A 529 -0.64 12.69 -14.65
C SER A 529 -0.82 14.06 -14.00
N GLY A 530 -0.17 14.30 -12.86
CA GLY A 530 -0.37 15.52 -12.07
C GLY A 530 -1.77 15.59 -11.48
N ALA A 531 -2.38 14.45 -11.13
CA ALA A 531 -3.66 14.41 -10.45
C ALA A 531 -3.62 15.27 -9.18
N GLY A 532 -4.62 16.12 -9.00
CA GLY A 532 -4.80 16.96 -7.82
C GLY A 532 -5.99 16.50 -6.99
N ALA A 533 -6.15 17.12 -5.81
CA ALA A 533 -7.30 16.91 -4.92
C ALA A 533 -8.64 17.31 -5.57
#